data_AF-A0A1F9PES0-F1
#
_entry.id   AF-A0A1F9PES0-F1
#
_cell.length_a   1.000
_cell.length_b   1.000
_cell.length_c   1.000
_cell.angle_alpha   90.00
_cell.angle_beta   90.00
_cell.angle_gamma   90.00
#
_symmetry.space_group_name_H-M   'P 1'
#
loop_
_entity.id
_entity.type
_entity.pdbx_description
1 polymer ?
#
loop_
_entity_poly.entity_id
_entity_poly.type
_entity_poly.pdbx_seq_one_letter_code
_entity_poly.pdbx_strand_id
1 'polypeptide(L)'
;MTLAPFPPGRGSLVAVGGPWNAMPRPVKITGTQQQVYKAAVAEILKSKGIANPKVNLTQVIQVDLDGDGVEEVLISATNYEGFKPGGGLTPNARAGDYSLVFLRQVVQGKVVTSIIAGEYYPQAKEFNAPAEHRVIGVLDLNGDGILEIVLAGRYYEGEWVDAYRIDGAKIIKLFSMGCGA
;
A
#
# COMPACT_ATOMS: atom_id res chain seq x y z
N MET A 1 -14.82 -3.95 -11.89
CA MET A 1 -13.64 -4.79 -12.20
C MET A 1 -12.74 -4.78 -10.96
N THR A 2 -12.02 -5.86 -10.66
CA THR A 2 -11.19 -5.98 -9.45
C THR A 2 -9.75 -6.29 -9.83
N LEU A 3 -8.78 -5.95 -8.97
CA LEU A 3 -7.41 -6.47 -9.11
C LEU A 3 -7.45 -8.01 -9.18
N ALA A 4 -6.71 -8.59 -10.14
CA ALA A 4 -6.66 -10.03 -10.37
C ALA A 4 -5.21 -10.54 -10.38
N PRO A 5 -4.85 -11.55 -9.57
CA PRO A 5 -5.67 -12.15 -8.51
C PRO A 5 -6.03 -11.12 -7.43
N PHE A 6 -7.17 -11.33 -6.75
CA PHE A 6 -7.58 -10.46 -5.66
C PHE A 6 -6.54 -10.53 -4.52
N PRO A 7 -6.15 -9.38 -3.92
CA PRO A 7 -5.18 -9.37 -2.83
C PRO A 7 -5.64 -10.27 -1.67
N PRO A 8 -4.81 -11.21 -1.19
CA PRO A 8 -5.18 -12.09 -0.09
C PRO A 8 -5.43 -11.30 1.21
N GLY A 9 -6.31 -11.81 2.08
CA GLY A 9 -6.66 -11.22 3.38
C GLY A 9 -8.09 -10.64 3.43
N ARG A 10 -8.58 -10.33 4.65
CA ARG A 10 -9.84 -9.59 4.83
C ARG A 10 -9.69 -8.19 4.22
N GLY A 11 -10.74 -7.70 3.56
CA GLY A 11 -10.69 -6.35 3.04
C GLY A 11 -12.01 -5.84 2.53
N SER A 12 -12.06 -4.51 2.48
CA SER A 12 -13.11 -3.74 1.84
C SER A 12 -12.98 -3.78 0.31
N LEU A 13 -14.11 -3.57 -0.37
CA LEU A 13 -14.19 -3.39 -1.82
C LEU A 13 -14.65 -1.97 -2.13
N VAL A 14 -14.13 -1.40 -3.20
CA VAL A 14 -14.63 -0.15 -3.77
C VAL A 14 -15.23 -0.43 -5.13
N ALA A 15 -16.45 0.06 -5.34
CA ALA A 15 -17.13 0.02 -6.63
C ALA A 15 -17.28 1.46 -7.15
N VAL A 16 -17.00 1.65 -8.43
CA VAL A 16 -17.20 2.93 -9.13
C VAL A 16 -18.47 2.79 -9.95
N GLY A 17 -19.48 3.62 -9.65
CA GLY A 17 -20.78 3.63 -10.33
C GLY A 17 -20.90 4.61 -11.49
N GLY A 18 -19.77 5.16 -11.96
CA GLY A 18 -19.71 6.09 -13.08
C GLY A 18 -19.92 5.42 -14.44
N PRO A 19 -20.29 6.17 -15.49
CA PRO A 19 -20.47 5.64 -16.84
C PRO A 19 -19.16 5.33 -17.60
N TRP A 20 -18.00 5.62 -17.01
CA TRP A 20 -16.69 5.38 -17.63
C TRP A 20 -16.09 4.02 -17.22
N ASN A 21 -15.05 3.59 -17.94
CA ASN A 21 -14.25 2.46 -17.50
C ASN A 21 -13.30 2.89 -16.38
N ALA A 22 -13.62 2.54 -15.13
CA ALA A 22 -12.80 2.87 -13.96
C ALA A 22 -11.42 2.16 -13.92
N MET A 23 -11.19 1.16 -14.78
CA MET A 23 -9.89 0.51 -14.94
C MET A 23 -9.47 0.57 -16.42
N PRO A 24 -9.12 1.76 -16.95
CA PRO A 24 -8.81 1.94 -18.37
C PRO A 24 -7.44 1.37 -18.76
N ARG A 25 -6.55 1.11 -17.80
CA ARG A 25 -5.18 0.65 -18.03
C ARG A 25 -4.92 -0.73 -17.42
N PRO A 26 -4.05 -1.54 -18.03
CA PRO A 26 -3.71 -2.85 -17.50
C PRO A 26 -2.99 -2.73 -16.16
N VAL A 27 -3.33 -3.61 -15.23
CA VAL A 27 -2.64 -3.72 -13.94
C VAL A 27 -1.93 -5.06 -13.88
N LYS A 28 -0.64 -5.05 -13.58
CA LYS A 28 0.19 -6.25 -13.52
C LYS A 28 0.67 -6.51 -12.10
N ILE A 29 0.21 -7.62 -11.52
CA ILE A 29 0.71 -8.11 -10.23
C ILE A 29 1.92 -9.00 -10.48
N THR A 30 3.03 -8.70 -9.80
CA THR A 30 4.31 -9.43 -9.97
C THR A 30 4.76 -10.10 -8.68
N GLY A 31 5.78 -10.95 -8.76
CA GLY A 31 6.26 -11.74 -7.63
C GLY A 31 6.89 -10.89 -6.52
N THR A 32 6.67 -11.29 -5.27
CA THR A 32 7.16 -10.61 -4.05
C THR A 32 8.60 -10.97 -3.67
N GLN A 33 9.31 -11.71 -4.53
CA GLN A 33 10.69 -12.18 -4.27
C GLN A 33 11.78 -11.30 -4.92
N GLN A 34 11.39 -10.24 -5.64
CA GLN A 34 12.29 -9.38 -6.38
C GLN A 34 13.23 -8.60 -5.43
N GLN A 35 14.54 -8.81 -5.58
CA GLN A 35 15.55 -8.25 -4.67
C GLN A 35 15.60 -6.72 -4.68
N VAL A 36 15.35 -6.10 -5.84
CA VAL A 36 15.34 -4.63 -5.96
C VAL A 36 14.29 -3.99 -5.04
N TYR A 37 13.10 -4.57 -4.93
CA TYR A 37 12.04 -4.03 -4.07
C TYR A 37 12.25 -4.41 -2.61
N LYS A 38 12.83 -5.58 -2.32
CA LYS A 38 13.25 -5.94 -0.96
C LYS A 38 14.32 -4.98 -0.43
N ALA A 39 15.29 -4.62 -1.27
CA ALA A 39 16.33 -3.65 -0.93
C ALA A 39 15.74 -2.26 -0.67
N ALA A 40 14.80 -1.79 -1.50
CA ALA A 40 14.10 -0.52 -1.30
C ALA A 40 13.34 -0.50 0.04
N VAL A 41 12.62 -1.58 0.38
CA VAL A 41 11.96 -1.69 1.69
C VAL A 41 12.98 -1.68 2.83
N ALA A 42 14.08 -2.44 2.72
CA ALA A 42 15.11 -2.47 3.75
C ALA A 42 15.71 -1.08 3.99
N GLU A 43 15.96 -0.30 2.94
CA GLU A 43 16.48 1.06 3.01
C GLU A 43 15.49 1.99 3.73
N ILE A 44 14.20 1.95 3.36
CA ILE A 44 13.15 2.72 4.05
C ILE A 44 13.12 2.34 5.53
N LEU A 45 13.06 1.04 5.87
CA LEU A 45 12.95 0.59 7.25
C LEU A 45 14.17 0.98 8.11
N LYS A 46 15.38 0.89 7.55
CA LYS A 46 16.61 1.37 8.21
C LYS A 46 16.55 2.87 8.47
N SER A 47 16.06 3.67 7.51
CA SER A 47 15.87 5.11 7.70
C SER A 47 14.84 5.44 8.80
N LYS A 48 13.95 4.49 9.12
CA LYS A 48 12.96 4.59 10.21
C LYS A 48 13.41 3.95 11.53
N GLY A 49 14.69 3.56 11.64
CA GLY A 49 15.29 3.05 12.87
C GLY A 49 15.24 1.53 13.05
N ILE A 50 14.73 0.77 12.07
CA ILE A 50 14.76 -0.69 12.11
C ILE A 50 16.07 -1.18 11.47
N ALA A 51 17.10 -1.38 12.28
CA ALA A 51 18.47 -1.63 11.80
C ALA A 51 18.62 -2.93 10.97
N ASN A 52 17.96 -4.01 11.39
CA ASN A 52 18.03 -5.34 10.76
C ASN A 52 16.62 -5.80 10.32
N PRO A 53 16.03 -5.19 9.28
CA PRO A 53 14.64 -5.43 8.94
C PRO A 53 14.44 -6.82 8.34
N LYS A 54 13.45 -7.57 8.86
CA LYS A 54 12.93 -8.77 8.22
C LYS A 54 11.92 -8.37 7.14
N VAL A 55 12.41 -8.18 5.92
CA VAL A 55 11.59 -7.71 4.81
C VAL A 55 10.65 -8.80 4.29
N ASN A 56 9.36 -8.50 4.31
CA ASN A 56 8.29 -9.31 3.73
C ASN A 56 7.40 -8.45 2.83
N LEU A 57 7.55 -8.61 1.52
CA LEU A 57 6.69 -7.95 0.52
C LEU A 57 5.38 -8.73 0.41
N THR A 58 4.26 -8.01 0.40
CA THR A 58 2.92 -8.60 0.26
C THR A 58 2.31 -8.32 -1.10
N GLN A 59 2.63 -7.17 -1.72
CA GLN A 59 2.16 -6.83 -3.07
C GLN A 59 3.24 -6.07 -3.83
N VAL A 60 3.34 -6.37 -5.13
CA VAL A 60 4.08 -5.57 -6.11
C VAL A 60 3.20 -5.42 -7.34
N ILE A 61 2.74 -4.20 -7.59
CA ILE A 61 1.80 -3.87 -8.66
C ILE A 61 2.49 -2.90 -9.61
N GLN A 62 2.47 -3.22 -10.89
CA GLN A 62 2.93 -2.35 -11.98
C GLN A 62 1.71 -1.83 -12.73
N VAL A 63 1.63 -0.51 -12.93
CA VAL A 63 0.51 0.16 -13.58
C VAL A 63 0.96 1.56 -13.99
N ASP A 64 0.54 1.98 -15.18
CA ASP A 64 0.61 3.38 -15.62
C ASP A 64 -0.52 4.15 -14.91
N LEU A 65 -0.16 5.02 -13.95
CA LEU A 65 -1.12 5.75 -13.12
C LEU A 65 -1.63 7.02 -13.80
N ASP A 66 -0.79 7.73 -14.54
CA ASP A 66 -1.09 9.06 -15.07
C ASP A 66 -1.36 9.10 -16.59
N GLY A 67 -1.22 7.97 -17.27
CA GLY A 67 -1.49 7.80 -18.69
C GLY A 67 -0.34 8.22 -19.60
N ASP A 68 0.89 8.38 -19.09
CA ASP A 68 2.04 8.77 -19.90
C ASP A 68 2.72 7.59 -20.65
N GLY A 69 2.26 6.35 -20.39
CA GLY A 69 2.78 5.12 -20.97
C GLY A 69 3.99 4.52 -20.25
N VAL A 70 4.43 5.11 -19.14
CA VAL A 70 5.42 4.58 -18.21
C VAL A 70 4.70 3.91 -17.04
N GLU A 71 5.14 2.71 -16.65
CA GLU A 71 4.56 2.03 -15.49
C GLU A 71 5.22 2.50 -14.19
N GLU A 72 4.42 2.92 -13.23
CA GLU A 72 4.83 3.03 -11.84
C GLU A 72 4.72 1.69 -11.12
N VAL A 73 5.45 1.58 -10.00
CA VAL A 73 5.44 0.40 -9.15
C VAL A 73 4.90 0.76 -7.77
N LEU A 74 3.79 0.15 -7.39
CA LEU A 74 3.25 0.17 -6.04
C LEU A 74 3.74 -1.07 -5.28
N ILE A 75 4.36 -0.84 -4.12
CA ILE A 75 4.89 -1.90 -3.27
C ILE A 75 4.18 -1.81 -1.92
N SER A 76 3.65 -2.96 -1.46
CA SER A 76 3.17 -3.16 -0.09
C SER A 76 4.06 -4.16 0.63
N ALA A 77 4.36 -3.90 1.89
CA ALA A 77 5.14 -4.79 2.73
C ALA A 77 4.69 -4.70 4.19
N THR A 78 4.70 -5.83 4.90
CA THR A 78 4.41 -5.87 6.34
C THR A 78 5.10 -7.04 7.03
N ASN A 79 5.51 -6.85 8.28
CA ASN A 79 6.06 -7.90 9.14
C ASN A 79 5.23 -8.18 10.41
N TYR A 80 4.01 -7.66 10.48
CA TYR A 80 3.14 -7.97 11.63
C TYR A 80 2.74 -9.44 11.66
N GLU A 81 2.87 -10.08 12.82
CA GLU A 81 2.38 -11.45 13.01
C GLU A 81 0.87 -11.54 13.10
N GLY A 82 0.21 -10.54 13.71
CA GLY A 82 -1.25 -10.54 13.86
C GLY A 82 -2.01 -10.57 12.53
N PHE A 83 -1.39 -10.12 11.44
CA PHE A 83 -2.00 -10.10 10.11
C PHE A 83 -1.64 -11.32 9.24
N LYS A 84 -0.81 -12.25 9.73
CA LYS A 84 -0.52 -13.53 9.04
C LYS A 84 -1.71 -14.49 9.18
N PRO A 85 -1.85 -15.48 8.27
CA PRO A 85 -2.86 -16.54 8.41
C PRO A 85 -2.78 -17.21 9.79
N GLY A 86 -3.90 -17.23 10.51
CA GLY A 86 -3.98 -17.76 11.88
C GLY A 86 -3.45 -16.83 12.99
N GLY A 87 -2.97 -15.64 12.65
CA GLY A 87 -2.58 -14.60 13.61
C GLY A 87 -3.81 -13.93 14.25
N GLY A 88 -3.66 -13.54 15.53
CA GLY A 88 -4.64 -12.71 16.22
C GLY A 88 -4.24 -11.24 16.14
N LEU A 89 -5.19 -10.38 15.77
CA LEU A 89 -4.98 -8.93 15.86
C LEU A 89 -4.77 -8.55 17.33
N THR A 90 -3.78 -7.71 17.59
CA THR A 90 -3.39 -7.27 18.93
C THR A 90 -3.23 -5.75 18.95
N PRO A 91 -3.54 -5.08 20.08
CA PRO A 91 -3.27 -3.66 20.24
C PRO A 91 -1.77 -3.31 20.32
N ASN A 92 -0.88 -4.31 20.35
CA ASN A 92 0.55 -4.14 20.60
C ASN A 92 1.39 -4.35 19.32
N ALA A 93 2.44 -3.56 19.15
CA ALA A 93 3.46 -3.75 18.14
C ALA A 93 4.75 -4.30 18.76
N ARG A 94 5.43 -5.23 18.07
CA ARG A 94 6.76 -5.73 18.47
C ARG A 94 7.86 -4.90 17.82
N ALA A 95 9.05 -4.95 18.40
CA ALA A 95 10.22 -4.35 17.77
C ALA A 95 10.48 -4.99 16.40
N GLY A 96 10.64 -4.15 15.37
CA GLY A 96 10.81 -4.57 13.97
C GLY A 96 9.51 -4.86 13.23
N ASP A 97 8.35 -4.69 13.87
CA ASP A 97 7.07 -4.72 13.17
C ASP A 97 6.90 -3.44 12.31
N TYR A 98 6.21 -3.60 11.18
CA TYR A 98 5.90 -2.50 10.26
C TYR A 98 4.77 -2.89 9.31
N SER A 99 4.13 -1.89 8.72
CA SER A 99 3.37 -2.01 7.47
C SER A 99 3.59 -0.74 6.66
N LEU A 100 3.85 -0.86 5.37
CA LEU A 100 3.97 0.29 4.49
C LEU A 100 3.46 0.01 3.08
N VAL A 101 3.00 1.08 2.43
CA VAL A 101 2.72 1.15 1.01
C VAL A 101 3.48 2.35 0.45
N PHE A 102 4.21 2.15 -0.63
CA PHE A 102 4.93 3.23 -1.31
C PHE A 102 4.90 3.04 -2.82
N LEU A 103 5.05 4.16 -3.52
CA LEU A 103 5.18 4.25 -4.95
C LEU A 103 6.65 4.42 -5.33
N ARG A 104 7.10 3.71 -6.36
CA ARG A 104 8.32 4.01 -7.10
C ARG A 104 7.95 4.40 -8.52
N GLN A 105 8.49 5.52 -8.96
CA GLN A 105 8.22 6.11 -10.26
C GLN A 105 9.49 6.73 -10.82
N VAL A 106 9.55 6.96 -12.13
CA VAL A 106 10.69 7.65 -12.76
C VAL A 106 10.31 9.10 -13.03
N VAL A 107 10.86 10.03 -12.25
CA VAL A 107 10.64 11.47 -12.44
C VAL A 107 11.93 12.07 -12.98
N GLN A 108 11.87 12.67 -14.17
CA GLN A 108 13.02 13.31 -14.83
C GLN A 108 14.26 12.37 -14.92
N GLY A 109 14.03 11.10 -15.25
CA GLY A 109 15.08 10.09 -15.40
C GLY A 109 15.66 9.54 -14.09
N LYS A 110 15.11 9.92 -12.93
CA LYS A 110 15.52 9.41 -11.62
C LYS A 110 14.40 8.61 -10.98
N VAL A 111 14.75 7.51 -10.33
CA VAL A 111 13.78 6.76 -9.53
C VAL A 111 13.48 7.53 -8.25
N VAL A 112 12.22 7.91 -8.08
CA VAL A 112 11.70 8.57 -6.88
C VAL A 112 10.84 7.57 -6.12
N THR A 113 11.00 7.57 -4.80
CA THR A 113 10.22 6.75 -3.87
C THR A 113 9.35 7.66 -3.01
N SER A 114 8.03 7.51 -3.10
CA SER A 114 7.07 8.29 -2.31
C SER A 114 6.26 7.36 -1.40
N ILE A 115 6.37 7.57 -0.08
CA ILE A 115 5.59 6.80 0.90
C ILE A 115 4.13 7.27 0.87
N ILE A 116 3.19 6.35 0.67
CA ILE A 116 1.75 6.64 0.66
C ILE A 116 1.18 6.46 2.06
N ALA A 117 1.49 5.34 2.70
CA ALA A 117 1.10 5.02 4.07
C ALA A 117 2.21 4.20 4.73
N GLY A 118 2.40 4.36 6.04
CA GLY A 118 3.37 3.54 6.74
C GLY A 118 3.38 3.72 8.26
N GLU A 119 3.53 2.60 8.94
CA GLU A 119 3.81 2.51 10.36
C GLU A 119 5.09 1.71 10.62
N TYR A 120 5.88 2.18 11.57
CA TYR A 120 7.23 1.68 11.82
C TYR A 120 7.48 1.58 13.33
N TYR A 121 7.85 0.38 13.79
CA TYR A 121 8.06 0.11 15.21
C TYR A 121 9.50 -0.34 15.47
N PRO A 122 10.48 0.59 15.57
CA PRO A 122 11.86 0.23 15.91
C PRO A 122 12.00 -0.34 17.32
N GLN A 123 11.04 -0.03 18.21
CA GLN A 123 10.89 -0.59 19.54
C GLN A 123 9.46 -1.10 19.71
N ALA A 124 9.28 -2.07 20.61
CA ALA A 124 7.95 -2.56 20.95
C ALA A 124 7.10 -1.45 21.58
N LYS A 125 5.80 -1.49 21.32
CA LYS A 125 4.81 -0.59 21.90
C LYS A 125 3.58 -1.38 22.32
N GLU A 126 3.02 -1.02 23.46
CA GLU A 126 1.76 -1.56 23.94
C GLU A 126 0.63 -0.57 23.70
N PHE A 127 -0.57 -1.09 23.44
CA PHE A 127 -1.79 -0.30 23.26
C PHE A 127 -1.67 0.85 22.25
N ASN A 128 -1.00 0.57 21.13
CA ASN A 128 -0.75 1.53 20.07
C ASN A 128 -1.53 1.24 18.78
N ALA A 129 -2.36 0.19 18.78
CA ALA A 129 -3.27 -0.15 17.69
C ALA A 129 -2.59 -0.22 16.30
N PRO A 130 -1.51 -1.02 16.13
CA PRO A 130 -0.80 -1.05 14.86
C PRO A 130 -1.69 -1.53 13.72
N ALA A 131 -1.54 -0.90 12.56
CA ALA A 131 -2.37 -1.20 11.40
C ALA A 131 -1.62 -1.81 10.22
N GLU A 132 -2.33 -2.68 9.49
CA GLU A 132 -1.93 -3.10 8.15
C GLU A 132 -2.45 -2.11 7.12
N HIS A 133 -1.65 -1.86 6.09
CA HIS A 133 -2.02 -1.09 4.90
C HIS A 133 -1.80 -1.96 3.67
N ARG A 134 -2.80 -2.05 2.79
CA ARG A 134 -2.74 -2.85 1.56
C ARG A 134 -3.39 -2.11 0.39
N VAL A 135 -2.88 -2.31 -0.81
CA VAL A 135 -3.53 -1.80 -2.03
C VAL A 135 -4.69 -2.71 -2.40
N ILE A 136 -5.91 -2.15 -2.43
CA ILE A 136 -7.13 -2.88 -2.82
C ILE A 136 -7.65 -2.48 -4.21
N GLY A 137 -7.17 -1.36 -4.75
CA GLY A 137 -7.55 -0.90 -6.08
C GLY A 137 -6.62 0.17 -6.61
N VAL A 138 -6.57 0.23 -7.94
CA VAL A 138 -6.02 1.37 -8.68
C VAL A 138 -7.09 1.71 -9.72
N LEU A 139 -7.77 2.83 -9.54
CA LEU A 139 -9.06 3.12 -10.18
C LEU A 139 -9.12 4.59 -10.59
N ASP A 140 -9.66 4.86 -11.77
CA ASP A 140 -10.11 6.22 -12.13
C ASP A 140 -11.42 6.51 -11.38
N LEU A 141 -11.32 7.21 -10.24
CA LEU A 141 -12.45 7.41 -9.34
C LEU A 141 -13.37 8.56 -9.76
N ASN A 142 -12.89 9.48 -10.61
CA ASN A 142 -13.63 10.67 -11.02
C ASN A 142 -13.86 10.79 -12.53
N GLY A 143 -13.32 9.88 -13.34
CA GLY A 143 -13.48 9.85 -14.79
C GLY A 143 -12.54 10.78 -15.55
N ASP A 144 -11.46 11.27 -14.93
CA ASP A 144 -10.51 12.19 -15.58
C ASP A 144 -9.38 11.48 -16.32
N GLY A 145 -9.35 10.14 -16.27
CA GLY A 145 -8.35 9.32 -16.92
C GLY A 145 -7.04 9.22 -16.15
N ILE A 146 -6.92 9.75 -14.93
CA ILE A 146 -5.82 9.51 -13.99
C ILE A 146 -6.29 8.48 -12.95
N LEU A 147 -5.44 7.50 -12.59
CA LEU A 147 -5.83 6.50 -11.60
C LEU A 147 -5.46 6.95 -10.19
N GLU A 148 -6.42 6.83 -9.27
CA GLU A 148 -6.19 6.88 -7.85
C GLU A 148 -5.77 5.53 -7.27
N ILE A 149 -4.96 5.59 -6.23
CA ILE A 149 -4.56 4.44 -5.44
C ILE A 149 -5.52 4.30 -4.26
N VAL A 150 -6.16 3.14 -4.15
CA VAL A 150 -7.09 2.83 -3.06
C VAL A 150 -6.42 1.86 -2.09
N LEU A 151 -6.28 2.29 -0.84
CA LEU A 151 -5.75 1.48 0.24
C LEU A 151 -6.88 1.02 1.15
N ALA A 152 -6.80 -0.23 1.61
CA ALA A 152 -7.49 -0.64 2.82
C ALA A 152 -6.51 -0.58 3.99
N GLY A 153 -6.98 -0.05 5.11
CA GLY A 153 -6.30 -0.14 6.40
C GLY A 153 -7.14 -0.93 7.39
N ARG A 154 -6.48 -1.62 8.30
CA ARG A 154 -7.16 -2.31 9.41
C ARG A 154 -6.27 -2.44 10.62
N TYR A 155 -6.88 -2.36 11.79
CA TYR A 155 -6.29 -2.67 13.09
C TYR A 155 -7.24 -3.60 13.87
N TYR A 156 -6.95 -3.87 15.13
CA TYR A 156 -7.70 -4.86 15.92
C TYR A 156 -9.16 -4.47 16.21
N GLU A 157 -9.53 -3.18 16.18
CA GLU A 157 -10.90 -2.71 16.48
C GLU A 157 -11.59 -2.03 15.30
N GLY A 158 -10.96 -1.97 14.13
CA GLY A 158 -11.54 -1.24 13.02
C GLY A 158 -10.82 -1.40 11.69
N GLU A 159 -11.48 -0.88 10.67
CA GLU A 159 -11.02 -0.88 9.29
C GLU A 159 -11.44 0.40 8.57
N TRP A 160 -10.69 0.74 7.53
CA TRP A 160 -10.95 1.93 6.73
C TRP A 160 -10.48 1.75 5.30
N VAL A 161 -10.95 2.65 4.44
CA VAL A 161 -10.54 2.81 3.05
C VAL A 161 -10.08 4.24 2.84
N ASP A 162 -8.93 4.38 2.19
CA ASP A 162 -8.35 5.65 1.79
C ASP A 162 -8.15 5.66 0.27
N ALA A 163 -8.31 6.82 -0.35
CA ALA A 163 -7.90 7.04 -1.75
C ALA A 163 -6.87 8.15 -1.85
N TYR A 164 -5.92 7.96 -2.75
CA TYR A 164 -4.81 8.87 -2.98
C TYR A 164 -4.62 9.16 -4.47
N ARG A 165 -4.33 10.41 -4.81
CA ARG A 165 -3.85 10.83 -6.11
C ARG A 165 -2.35 11.12 -6.06
N ILE A 166 -1.69 10.86 -7.18
CA ILE A 166 -0.28 11.17 -7.39
C ILE A 166 -0.19 12.37 -8.34
N ASP A 167 0.59 13.37 -7.97
CA ASP A 167 0.91 14.54 -8.79
C ASP A 167 2.43 14.72 -8.78
N GLY A 168 3.09 14.16 -9.80
CA GLY A 168 4.53 13.91 -9.78
C GLY A 168 4.94 13.13 -8.53
N ALA A 169 5.86 13.66 -7.73
CA ALA A 169 6.30 13.01 -6.48
C ALA A 169 5.32 13.20 -5.30
N LYS A 170 4.32 14.07 -5.43
CA LYS A 170 3.41 14.44 -4.34
C LYS A 170 2.29 13.42 -4.18
N ILE A 171 2.07 13.00 -2.95
CA ILE A 171 0.93 12.16 -2.55
C ILE A 171 -0.18 13.06 -2.03
N ILE A 172 -1.38 12.97 -2.61
CA ILE A 172 -2.56 13.75 -2.20
C ILE A 172 -3.62 12.78 -1.71
N LYS A 173 -3.94 12.81 -0.42
CA LYS A 173 -5.08 12.04 0.13
C LYS A 173 -6.38 12.71 -0.28
N LEU A 174 -7.25 11.97 -0.98
CA LEU A 174 -8.54 12.49 -1.47
C LEU A 174 -9.66 12.27 -0.46
N PHE A 175 -9.75 11.07 0.11
CA PHE A 175 -10.71 10.76 1.17
C PHE A 175 -10.21 9.69 2.12
N SER A 176 -10.90 9.59 3.25
CA SER A 176 -10.79 8.53 4.24
C SER A 176 -12.17 8.20 4.76
N MET A 177 -12.53 6.92 4.79
CA MET A 177 -13.77 6.44 5.39
C MET A 177 -13.48 5.17 6.17
N GLY A 178 -13.93 5.08 7.41
CA GLY A 178 -13.70 3.91 8.25
C GLY A 178 -14.62 3.84 9.44
N CYS A 179 -14.58 2.71 10.12
CA CYS A 179 -15.29 2.45 11.36
C CYS A 179 -14.35 1.73 12.31
N GLY A 180 -14.42 2.07 13.60
CA GLY A 180 -13.65 1.44 14.66
C GLY A 180 -14.11 1.92 16.02
N ALA A 181 -13.76 1.18 17.06
CA ALA A 181 -13.97 1.55 18.46
C ALA A 181 -12.91 2.55 18.94
#